data_AF-A0A820EWH8-F1
#
_entry.id   AF-A0A820EWH8-F1
#
_cell.length_a   1.000
_cell.length_b   1.000
_cell.length_c   1.000
_cell.angle_alpha   90.00
_cell.angle_beta   90.00
_cell.angle_gamma   90.00
#
_symmetry.space_group_name_H-M   'P 1'
#
loop_
_entity.id
_entity.type
_entity.pdbx_description
1 polymer ?
#
loop_
_entity_poly.entity_id
_entity_poly.type
_entity_poly.pdbx_seq_one_letter_code
_entity_poly.pdbx_strand_id
1 'polypeptide(L)'
;MLNGKISSRNSVIQTSCVLLTTGSFNPVHPLHFQNLVRVRDFLENEHQPRWNVLAGYISPTHDSYVHSKLGDPAWIPAKDRCRLCEEAIQHEGPGLSSWIAVSRGECEWEDGFIDFDAVTENFRDFLNSTLVGAGTLFKYPLRVVYVCGLDHYNKCSHVENIEKQKNMSSAIVYRTGCNEQQISRSSKTSGIIYIPLIKERSKLVDVSSTEIRQYFQNPGGNKTNIDRSEPVSIREMNQLMWNLPDLQHLELVTKGLMDMTDGQPWEKMTRSLLTFNFNISVSMDWIEDIIQSFRTPFWLEEKQWFVACTWDGLYSVPYFSDVSANTYFRLPLYSSVTDEALFCDHINHFILNESPKQTRYYFRHIKKLEIASSESLEMLSVFIDMSSIECLAVSTLIELSKILWMLQLMPRLKKLSINTQVSYFLQKTHKIRLECIENLEI
;
A
#
# COMPACT_ATOMS: atom_id res chain seq x y z
N MET A 1 3.59 60.77 38.91
CA MET A 1 4.84 60.53 38.17
C MET A 1 5.24 59.08 38.38
N LEU A 2 5.00 58.21 37.40
CA LEU A 2 5.44 56.82 37.41
C LEU A 2 6.14 56.55 36.08
N ASN A 3 7.46 56.40 36.18
CA ASN A 3 8.38 56.10 35.09
C ASN A 3 8.14 54.68 34.59
N GLY A 4 7.58 54.54 33.39
CA GLY A 4 7.57 53.28 32.65
C GLY A 4 8.89 53.10 31.89
N LYS A 5 9.79 52.27 32.43
CA LYS A 5 10.96 51.76 31.72
C LYS A 5 10.53 51.02 30.45
N ILE A 6 10.83 51.60 29.29
CA ILE A 6 10.84 50.88 28.01
C ILE A 6 12.01 49.90 28.07
N SER A 7 11.72 48.61 28.29
CA SER A 7 12.75 47.57 28.14
C SER A 7 12.95 47.34 26.64
N SER A 8 14.07 47.81 26.10
CA SER A 8 14.56 47.44 24.78
C SER A 8 14.90 45.94 24.78
N ARG A 9 13.96 45.10 24.34
CA ARG A 9 14.29 43.72 23.97
C ARG A 9 15.12 43.77 22.70
N ASN A 10 16.41 43.49 22.80
CA ASN A 10 17.23 43.10 21.65
C ASN A 10 16.56 41.88 21.01
N SER A 11 15.89 42.06 19.89
CA SER A 11 15.35 40.96 19.10
C SER A 11 16.53 40.16 18.54
N VAL A 12 16.81 39.00 19.12
CA VAL A 12 17.74 38.03 18.53
C VAL A 12 17.25 37.76 17.11
N ILE A 13 18.08 38.05 16.11
CA ILE A 13 17.73 37.81 14.71
C ILE A 13 17.57 36.29 14.54
N GLN A 14 16.33 35.84 14.37
CA GLN A 14 16.01 34.44 14.12
C GLN A 14 16.49 34.06 12.72
N THR A 15 17.20 32.94 12.59
CA THR A 15 17.66 32.45 11.27
C THR A 15 16.46 31.93 10.49
N SER A 16 16.17 32.53 9.34
CA SER A 16 15.15 32.02 8.41
C SER A 16 15.75 30.97 7.48
N CYS A 17 15.05 29.85 7.33
CA CYS A 17 15.53 28.73 6.54
C CYS A 17 14.44 28.05 5.71
N VAL A 18 14.89 27.32 4.69
CA VAL A 18 14.08 26.47 3.82
C VAL A 18 14.65 25.06 3.90
N LEU A 19 13.79 24.06 4.05
CA LEU A 19 14.20 22.66 4.08
C LEU A 19 14.18 22.08 2.66
N LEU A 20 15.16 21.25 2.33
CA LEU A 20 15.24 20.54 1.05
C LEU A 20 15.57 19.07 1.32
N THR A 21 14.85 18.16 0.68
CA THR A 21 15.23 16.74 0.64
C THR A 21 15.20 16.24 -0.80
N THR A 22 16.21 15.48 -1.19
CA THR A 22 16.34 14.88 -2.52
C THR A 22 16.15 13.36 -2.43
N GLY A 23 15.88 12.70 -3.54
CA GLY A 23 15.72 11.25 -3.53
C GLY A 23 15.00 10.67 -4.74
N SER A 24 14.94 9.34 -4.78
CA SER A 24 14.24 8.65 -5.86
C SER A 24 12.74 8.86 -5.81
N PHE A 25 12.11 8.90 -4.62
CA PHE A 25 10.64 8.97 -4.43
C PHE A 25 9.87 8.02 -5.36
N ASN A 26 10.23 6.74 -5.33
CA ASN A 26 9.80 5.75 -6.31
C ASN A 26 9.06 4.56 -5.65
N PRO A 27 7.80 4.70 -5.22
CA PRO A 27 7.04 5.95 -5.13
C PRO A 27 7.33 6.73 -3.83
N VAL A 28 6.82 7.95 -3.76
CA VAL A 28 6.74 8.74 -2.51
C VAL A 28 5.88 8.01 -1.47
N HIS A 29 6.11 8.28 -0.18
CA HIS A 29 5.40 7.68 0.96
C HIS A 29 5.56 8.54 2.22
N PRO A 30 4.73 8.33 3.27
CA PRO A 30 4.64 9.24 4.43
C PRO A 30 5.97 9.56 5.13
N LEU A 31 6.88 8.59 5.19
CA LEU A 31 8.19 8.75 5.84
C LEU A 31 9.00 9.93 5.30
N HIS A 32 8.88 10.20 3.98
CA HIS A 32 9.59 11.31 3.33
C HIS A 32 9.16 12.66 3.92
N PHE A 33 7.86 12.87 4.11
CA PHE A 33 7.30 14.10 4.67
C PHE A 33 7.57 14.21 6.17
N GLN A 34 7.49 13.10 6.90
CA GLN A 34 7.69 13.08 8.34
C GLN A 34 9.10 13.50 8.76
N ASN A 35 10.11 13.25 7.93
CA ASN A 35 11.45 13.76 8.20
C ASN A 35 11.48 15.29 8.12
N LEU A 36 10.87 15.89 7.09
CA LEU A 36 10.76 17.35 6.98
C LEU A 36 9.98 17.95 8.15
N VAL A 37 8.84 17.37 8.51
CA VAL A 37 8.03 17.81 9.68
C VAL A 37 8.86 17.74 10.95
N ARG A 38 9.55 16.62 11.20
CA ARG A 38 10.38 16.46 12.39
C ARG A 38 11.51 17.49 12.46
N VAL A 39 12.18 17.75 11.34
CA VAL A 39 13.23 18.77 11.25
C VAL A 39 12.67 20.16 11.52
N ARG A 40 11.51 20.49 10.93
CA ARG A 40 10.84 21.77 11.20
C ARG A 40 10.56 21.94 12.68
N ASP A 41 9.86 20.98 13.28
CA ASP A 41 9.45 21.06 14.68
C ASP A 41 10.67 21.17 15.60
N PHE A 42 11.76 20.46 15.29
CA PHE A 42 13.02 20.58 16.02
C PHE A 42 13.63 21.98 15.91
N LEU A 43 13.79 22.50 14.69
CA LEU A 43 14.43 23.79 14.44
C LEU A 43 13.65 24.96 15.05
N GLU A 44 12.33 24.87 15.06
CA GLU A 44 11.45 25.93 15.56
C GLU A 44 11.23 25.88 17.07
N ASN A 45 11.32 24.69 17.70
CA ASN A 45 10.93 24.54 19.11
C ASN A 45 12.06 24.06 20.03
N GLU A 46 12.97 23.21 19.54
CA GLU A 46 13.99 22.53 20.35
C GLU A 46 15.40 23.12 20.14
N HIS A 47 15.73 23.51 18.91
CA HIS A 47 17.04 24.05 18.55
C HIS A 47 17.30 25.41 19.19
N GLN A 48 18.55 25.66 19.62
CA GLN A 48 18.97 26.92 20.22
C GLN A 48 20.20 27.49 19.50
N PRO A 49 20.14 28.72 18.94
CA PRO A 49 18.94 29.56 18.86
C PRO A 49 17.87 28.96 17.95
N ARG A 50 16.60 29.23 18.24
CA ARG A 50 15.48 28.79 17.38
C ARG A 50 15.63 29.36 15.97
N TRP A 51 15.27 28.57 14.96
CA TRP A 51 15.21 29.00 13.57
C TRP A 51 13.75 29.17 13.15
N ASN A 52 13.51 29.86 12.03
CA ASN A 52 12.19 30.08 11.45
C ASN A 52 12.15 29.32 10.11
N VAL A 53 11.29 28.30 10.00
CA VAL A 53 11.22 27.46 8.81
C VAL A 53 10.12 28.00 7.91
N LEU A 54 10.51 28.53 6.75
CA LEU A 54 9.57 29.22 5.85
C LEU A 54 8.85 28.25 4.91
N ALA A 55 9.56 27.21 4.45
CA ALA A 55 9.06 26.24 3.50
C ALA A 55 9.90 24.96 3.54
N GLY A 56 9.32 23.87 3.01
CA GLY A 56 9.98 22.61 2.74
C GLY A 56 9.83 22.22 1.28
N TYR A 57 10.86 21.62 0.70
CA TYR A 57 10.85 21.15 -0.68
C TYR A 57 11.27 19.69 -0.76
N ILE A 58 10.50 18.93 -1.55
CA ILE A 58 10.87 17.60 -2.00
C ILE A 58 11.33 17.72 -3.44
N SER A 59 12.53 17.22 -3.72
CA SER A 59 13.19 17.32 -5.03
C SER A 59 13.40 15.92 -5.60
N PRO A 60 12.47 15.41 -6.43
CA PRO A 60 12.68 14.15 -7.11
C PRO A 60 13.92 14.18 -7.99
N THR A 61 14.71 13.12 -7.93
CA THR A 61 15.96 13.02 -8.68
C THR A 61 15.77 12.73 -10.17
N HIS A 62 16.80 12.92 -10.97
CA HIS A 62 16.78 12.70 -12.42
C HIS A 62 16.57 11.22 -12.80
N ASP A 63 15.91 10.98 -13.94
CA ASP A 63 15.53 9.64 -14.38
C ASP A 63 16.73 8.72 -14.64
N SER A 64 17.84 9.25 -15.15
CA SER A 64 19.06 8.46 -15.36
C SER A 64 19.57 7.80 -14.07
N TYR A 65 19.48 8.50 -12.92
CA TYR A 65 19.88 7.94 -11.63
C TYR A 65 18.90 6.87 -11.15
N VAL A 66 17.59 7.14 -11.23
CA VAL A 66 16.58 6.18 -10.77
C VAL A 66 16.59 4.92 -11.63
N HIS A 67 16.68 5.07 -12.94
CA HIS A 67 16.83 3.97 -13.89
C HIS A 67 18.10 3.16 -13.58
N SER A 68 19.26 3.80 -13.41
CA SER A 68 20.51 3.10 -13.07
C SER A 68 20.44 2.37 -11.73
N LYS A 69 19.67 2.87 -10.77
CA LYS A 69 19.54 2.30 -9.42
C LYS A 69 18.55 1.13 -9.35
N LEU A 70 17.48 1.17 -10.13
CA LEU A 70 16.36 0.24 -9.99
C LEU A 70 16.18 -0.72 -11.18
N GLY A 71 16.59 -0.32 -12.38
CA GLY A 71 16.36 -1.07 -13.62
C GLY A 71 14.89 -1.17 -14.03
N ASP A 72 14.65 -1.64 -15.25
CA ASP A 72 13.31 -1.93 -15.75
C ASP A 72 12.75 -3.22 -15.13
N PRO A 73 11.42 -3.30 -14.86
CA PRO A 73 10.38 -2.27 -15.01
C PRO A 73 10.12 -1.48 -13.71
N ALA A 74 11.10 -1.39 -12.80
CA ALA A 74 10.85 -1.01 -11.40
C ALA A 74 10.86 0.51 -11.14
N TRP A 75 11.29 1.34 -12.08
CA TRP A 75 11.38 2.79 -11.93
C TRP A 75 10.18 3.52 -12.56
N ILE A 76 9.81 4.64 -11.96
CA ILE A 76 8.71 5.52 -12.37
C ILE A 76 9.35 6.78 -12.99
N PRO A 77 8.89 7.26 -14.15
CA PRO A 77 9.40 8.49 -14.77
C PRO A 77 9.33 9.72 -13.85
N ALA A 78 10.27 10.64 -13.99
CA ALA A 78 10.42 11.83 -13.15
C ALA A 78 9.14 12.65 -13.09
N LYS A 79 8.52 12.86 -14.25
CA LYS A 79 7.24 13.57 -14.39
C LYS A 79 6.17 12.95 -13.50
N ASP A 80 6.07 11.63 -13.48
CA ASP A 80 5.07 10.91 -12.71
C ASP A 80 5.42 10.89 -11.22
N ARG A 81 6.72 10.79 -10.87
CA ARG A 81 7.17 10.92 -9.47
C ARG A 81 6.90 12.31 -8.90
N CYS A 82 7.14 13.37 -9.67
CA CYS A 82 6.77 14.74 -9.28
C CYS A 82 5.28 14.86 -9.02
N ARG A 83 4.45 14.32 -9.93
CA ARG A 83 3.00 14.31 -9.78
C ARG A 83 2.55 13.54 -8.54
N LEU A 84 3.12 12.35 -8.30
CA LEU A 84 2.83 11.56 -7.10
C LEU A 84 3.22 12.32 -5.81
N CYS A 85 4.35 13.02 -5.79
CA CYS A 85 4.72 13.87 -4.67
C CYS A 85 3.73 15.02 -4.46
N GLU A 86 3.30 15.71 -5.53
CA GLU A 86 2.29 16.77 -5.46
C GLU A 86 0.96 16.24 -4.90
N GLU A 87 0.45 15.13 -5.45
CA GLU A 87 -0.79 14.49 -5.00
C GLU A 87 -0.70 14.02 -3.54
N ALA A 88 0.43 13.43 -3.13
CA ALA A 88 0.64 13.01 -1.75
C ALA A 88 0.68 14.19 -0.77
N ILE A 89 1.32 15.32 -1.14
CA ILE A 89 1.32 16.54 -0.31
C ILE A 89 -0.11 17.09 -0.13
N GLN A 90 -0.91 17.09 -1.21
CA GLN A 90 -2.30 17.55 -1.15
C GLN A 90 -3.16 16.61 -0.30
N HIS A 91 -2.96 15.30 -0.42
CA HIS A 91 -3.70 14.28 0.33
C HIS A 91 -3.49 14.37 1.85
N GLU A 92 -2.29 14.73 2.31
CA GLU A 92 -1.99 14.97 3.73
C GLU A 92 -2.68 16.24 4.30
N GLY A 93 -3.34 17.03 3.44
CA GLY A 93 -4.17 18.15 3.82
C GLY A 93 -3.41 19.47 4.05
N PRO A 94 -4.11 20.51 4.55
CA PRO A 94 -3.57 21.87 4.65
C PRO A 94 -2.41 21.99 5.65
N GLY A 95 -2.27 21.06 6.60
CA GLY A 95 -1.13 21.06 7.53
C GLY A 95 0.22 20.84 6.83
N LEU A 96 0.24 20.05 5.76
CA LEU A 96 1.45 19.77 4.98
C LEU A 96 1.56 20.67 3.75
N SER A 97 0.48 20.76 2.96
CA SER A 97 0.43 21.53 1.71
C SER A 97 0.55 23.05 1.88
N SER A 98 0.40 23.57 3.10
CA SER A 98 0.62 25.00 3.39
C SER A 98 2.09 25.43 3.35
N TRP A 99 3.04 24.50 3.44
CA TRP A 99 4.46 24.83 3.56
C TRP A 99 5.41 23.88 2.84
N ILE A 100 4.96 22.69 2.41
CA ILE A 100 5.76 21.77 1.59
C ILE A 100 5.33 21.86 0.12
N ALA A 101 6.30 21.93 -0.79
CA ALA A 101 6.10 21.89 -2.23
C ALA A 101 7.08 20.93 -2.93
N VAL A 102 6.82 20.63 -4.20
CA VAL A 102 7.75 19.87 -5.06
C VAL A 102 8.66 20.83 -5.80
N SER A 103 9.97 20.56 -5.76
CA SER A 103 10.96 21.18 -6.62
C SER A 103 11.25 20.26 -7.80
N ARG A 104 11.10 20.76 -9.03
CA ARG A 104 11.37 20.01 -10.27
C ARG A 104 12.78 20.23 -10.81
N GLY A 105 13.53 21.16 -10.23
CA GLY A 105 14.83 21.58 -10.77
C GLY A 105 15.84 20.44 -10.90
N GLU A 106 15.86 19.48 -9.97
CA GLU A 106 16.78 18.33 -10.04
C GLU A 106 16.41 17.34 -11.15
N CYS A 107 15.12 17.02 -11.32
CA CYS A 107 14.70 16.03 -12.32
C CYS A 107 14.58 16.59 -13.73
N GLU A 108 14.43 17.91 -13.88
CA GLU A 108 14.36 18.61 -15.16
C GLU A 108 15.73 19.18 -15.59
N TRP A 109 16.82 18.82 -14.89
CA TRP A 109 18.17 19.31 -15.21
C TRP A 109 18.65 18.78 -16.57
N GLU A 110 18.99 19.69 -17.48
CA GLU A 110 19.28 19.36 -18.90
C GLU A 110 20.51 18.45 -19.06
N ASP A 111 21.55 18.64 -18.26
CA ASP A 111 22.80 17.87 -18.32
C ASP A 111 22.70 16.47 -17.66
N GLY A 112 21.51 16.09 -17.18
CA GLY A 112 21.24 14.81 -16.54
C GLY A 112 21.39 14.84 -15.02
N PHE A 113 21.79 13.70 -14.43
CA PHE A 113 21.85 13.56 -12.98
C PHE A 113 22.94 14.45 -12.37
N ILE A 114 22.55 15.23 -11.38
CA ILE A 114 23.43 16.02 -10.51
C ILE A 114 23.28 15.54 -9.07
N ASP A 115 24.37 15.56 -8.32
CA ASP A 115 24.39 15.06 -6.96
C ASP A 115 23.74 16.06 -5.97
N PHE A 116 23.32 15.57 -4.81
CA PHE A 116 22.46 16.31 -3.88
C PHE A 116 23.11 17.60 -3.33
N ASP A 117 24.44 17.67 -3.27
CA ASP A 117 25.17 18.86 -2.83
C ASP A 117 25.06 19.99 -3.86
N ALA A 118 25.26 19.68 -5.14
CA ALA A 118 25.06 20.60 -6.26
C ALA A 118 23.59 21.03 -6.38
N VAL A 119 22.63 20.11 -6.19
CA VAL A 119 21.20 20.46 -6.15
C VAL A 119 20.92 21.47 -5.04
N THR A 120 21.46 21.23 -3.85
CA THR A 120 21.26 22.11 -2.69
C THR A 120 21.89 23.48 -2.92
N GLU A 121 23.09 23.54 -3.50
CA GLU A 121 23.77 24.78 -3.87
C GLU A 121 22.97 25.60 -4.89
N ASN A 122 22.57 24.97 -6.01
CA ASN A 122 21.77 25.63 -7.04
C ASN A 122 20.43 26.13 -6.48
N PHE A 123 19.77 25.35 -5.62
CA PHE A 123 18.53 25.75 -4.99
C PHE A 123 18.71 26.94 -4.03
N ARG A 124 19.80 26.95 -3.26
CA ARG A 124 20.17 28.06 -2.37
C ARG A 124 20.45 29.33 -3.16
N ASP A 125 21.15 29.24 -4.28
CA ASP A 125 21.47 30.39 -5.12
C ASP A 125 20.22 30.92 -5.84
N PHE A 126 19.36 30.04 -6.34
CA PHE A 126 18.07 30.41 -6.91
C PHE A 126 17.19 31.17 -5.90
N LEU A 127 17.01 30.63 -4.69
CA LEU A 127 16.18 31.26 -3.66
C LEU A 127 16.74 32.62 -3.23
N ASN A 128 18.05 32.69 -2.98
CA ASN A 128 18.65 33.94 -2.51
C ASN A 128 18.76 35.01 -3.59
N SER A 129 19.04 34.65 -4.84
CA SER A 129 19.01 35.61 -5.95
C SER A 129 17.60 36.15 -6.18
N THR A 130 16.58 35.28 -6.11
CA THR A 130 15.17 35.65 -6.36
C THR A 130 14.56 36.47 -5.22
N LEU A 131 14.79 36.08 -3.96
CA LEU A 131 14.07 36.61 -2.80
C LEU A 131 14.84 37.68 -2.02
N VAL A 132 16.16 37.75 -2.21
CA VAL A 132 17.05 38.72 -1.54
C VAL A 132 17.73 39.62 -2.57
N GLY A 133 18.23 39.04 -3.66
CA GLY A 133 19.08 39.69 -4.67
C GLY A 133 18.46 40.85 -5.45
N ALA A 134 17.14 40.93 -5.59
CA ALA A 134 16.47 42.03 -6.30
C ALA A 134 15.77 43.06 -5.36
N GLY A 135 16.06 43.02 -4.05
CA GLY A 135 15.43 43.90 -3.05
C GLY A 135 13.96 43.54 -2.75
N THR A 136 13.58 42.28 -3.00
CA THR A 136 12.21 41.86 -3.30
C THR A 136 11.40 41.34 -2.12
N LEU A 137 11.99 40.69 -1.11
CA LEU A 137 11.18 40.15 0.01
C LEU A 137 11.91 39.99 1.36
N PHE A 138 13.17 39.53 1.37
CA PHE A 138 13.93 39.30 2.60
C PHE A 138 15.18 40.19 2.69
N LYS A 139 15.44 40.69 3.90
CA LYS A 139 16.62 41.54 4.20
C LYS A 139 17.93 40.75 4.30
N TYR A 140 17.83 39.46 4.66
CA TYR A 140 18.99 38.60 4.88
C TYR A 140 18.88 37.33 4.05
N PRO A 141 20.01 36.73 3.64
CA PRO A 141 20.03 35.45 2.97
C PRO A 141 19.29 34.35 3.75
N LEU A 142 18.48 33.58 3.03
CA LEU A 142 17.86 32.36 3.54
C LEU A 142 18.90 31.25 3.61
N ARG A 143 18.86 30.49 4.71
CA ARG A 143 19.63 29.26 4.85
C ARG A 143 18.88 28.09 4.22
N VAL A 144 19.52 27.31 3.36
CA VAL A 144 18.97 26.03 2.88
C VAL A 144 19.49 24.90 3.75
N VAL A 145 18.59 24.09 4.28
CA VAL A 145 18.91 22.94 5.13
C VAL A 145 18.62 21.67 4.35
N TYR A 146 19.66 20.94 3.98
CA TYR A 146 19.52 19.61 3.38
C TYR A 146 19.11 18.60 4.45
N VAL A 147 18.01 17.90 4.21
CA VAL A 147 17.42 16.94 5.15
C VAL A 147 17.60 15.53 4.62
N CYS A 148 18.27 14.69 5.40
CA CYS A 148 18.43 13.27 5.08
C CYS A 148 18.39 12.38 6.33
N GLY A 149 18.20 11.08 6.12
CA GLY A 149 18.34 10.08 7.17
C GLY A 149 19.81 9.79 7.49
N LEU A 150 20.05 9.21 8.66
CA LEU A 150 21.38 8.76 9.08
C LEU A 150 21.96 7.69 8.14
N ASP A 151 21.12 6.87 7.51
CA ASP A 151 21.52 5.85 6.54
C ASP A 151 22.14 6.46 5.28
N HIS A 152 21.61 7.59 4.81
CA HIS A 152 22.18 8.33 3.68
C HIS A 152 23.47 9.03 4.08
N TYR A 153 23.50 9.70 5.23
CA TYR A 153 24.71 10.34 5.77
C TYR A 153 25.87 9.35 5.92
N ASN A 154 25.62 8.16 6.48
CA ASN A 154 26.65 7.14 6.66
C ASN A 154 27.17 6.56 5.34
N LYS A 155 26.36 6.57 4.28
CA LYS A 155 26.76 6.10 2.94
C LYS A 155 27.46 7.17 2.11
N CYS A 156 27.23 8.44 2.40
CA CYS A 156 27.75 9.54 1.62
C CYS A 156 28.35 10.63 2.51
N SER A 157 29.68 10.59 2.67
CA SER A 157 30.43 11.62 3.40
C SER A 157 30.38 13.00 2.74
N HIS A 158 29.92 13.12 1.48
CA HIS A 158 29.76 14.40 0.80
C HIS A 158 28.69 15.30 1.44
N VAL A 159 27.83 14.76 2.32
CA VAL A 159 26.91 15.58 3.14
C VAL A 159 27.67 16.57 4.03
N GLU A 160 28.91 16.26 4.41
CA GLU A 160 29.80 17.18 5.14
C GLU A 160 30.32 18.33 4.27
N ASN A 161 30.22 18.23 2.94
CA ASN A 161 30.61 19.33 2.06
C ASN A 161 29.55 20.44 2.03
N ILE A 162 28.28 20.11 2.25
CA ILE A 162 27.18 21.09 2.32
C ILE A 162 27.42 22.13 3.40
N GLU A 163 27.91 21.72 4.58
CA GLU A 163 28.13 22.65 5.69
C GLU A 163 29.32 23.59 5.49
N LYS A 164 30.24 23.26 4.58
CA LYS A 164 31.37 24.13 4.24
C LYS A 164 30.91 25.32 3.40
N GLN A 165 29.70 25.24 2.82
CA GLN A 165 29.14 26.29 1.99
C GLN A 165 28.34 27.32 2.81
N LYS A 166 28.41 28.58 2.38
CA LYS A 166 27.71 29.69 3.04
C LYS A 166 26.20 29.53 2.91
N ASN A 167 25.47 29.81 3.99
CA ASN A 167 24.00 29.72 4.04
C ASN A 167 23.46 28.31 3.74
N MET A 168 24.25 27.28 4.00
CA MET A 168 23.85 25.88 3.90
C MET A 168 24.10 25.15 5.22
N SER A 169 23.28 24.14 5.48
CA SER A 169 23.34 23.27 6.65
C SER A 169 22.79 21.90 6.29
N SER A 170 23.13 20.89 7.10
CA SER A 170 22.57 19.55 6.97
C SER A 170 21.82 19.18 8.25
N ALA A 171 20.63 18.62 8.12
CA ALA A 171 19.84 18.08 9.22
C ALA A 171 19.71 16.56 9.07
N ILE A 172 20.30 15.83 10.00
CA ILE A 172 20.41 14.37 9.96
C ILE A 172 19.42 13.77 10.95
N VAL A 173 18.39 13.12 10.41
CA VAL A 173 17.35 12.47 11.21
C VAL A 173 17.78 11.04 11.55
N TYR A 174 17.76 10.69 12.83
CA TYR A 174 18.20 9.37 13.31
C TYR A 174 17.24 8.76 14.33
N ARG A 175 17.24 7.42 14.41
CA ARG A 175 16.49 6.67 15.43
C ARG A 175 17.30 6.57 16.72
N THR A 176 16.68 6.88 17.86
CA THR A 176 17.28 6.79 19.20
C THR A 176 17.63 5.34 19.56
N GLY A 177 18.60 5.16 20.47
CA GLY A 177 19.14 3.83 20.82
C GLY A 177 20.50 3.55 20.17
N CYS A 178 20.57 2.58 19.25
CA CYS A 178 21.85 2.04 18.72
C CYS A 178 22.74 3.08 17.99
N ASN A 179 22.17 4.19 17.52
CA ASN A 179 22.86 5.15 16.65
C ASN A 179 23.59 6.28 17.41
N GLU A 180 23.31 6.46 18.71
CA GLU A 180 23.89 7.57 19.49
C GLU A 180 25.40 7.41 19.71
N GLN A 181 25.89 6.16 19.75
CA GLN A 181 27.32 5.86 19.79
C GLN A 181 28.04 6.16 18.46
N GLN A 182 27.32 6.12 17.33
CA GLN A 182 27.89 6.47 16.02
C GLN A 182 27.95 8.00 15.85
N ILE A 183 26.90 8.71 16.26
CA ILE A 183 26.81 10.18 16.20
C ILE A 183 27.79 10.86 17.17
N SER A 184 28.05 10.24 18.33
CA SER A 184 29.06 10.76 19.27
C SER A 184 30.50 10.60 18.76
N ARG A 185 30.74 9.72 17.78
CA ARG A 185 32.06 9.53 17.13
C ARG A 185 32.27 10.42 15.90
N SER A 186 31.20 10.88 15.24
CA SER A 186 31.31 11.87 14.16
C SER A 186 31.73 13.23 14.72
N SER A 187 32.63 13.93 14.02
CA SER A 187 33.03 15.28 14.41
C SER A 187 31.77 16.16 14.46
N LYS A 188 31.46 16.71 15.63
CA LYS A 188 30.41 17.72 15.81
C LYS A 188 30.87 19.03 15.15
N THR A 189 30.82 19.06 13.84
CA THR A 189 31.02 20.28 13.05
C THR A 189 29.79 21.18 13.23
N SER A 190 30.00 22.49 13.17
CA SER A 190 28.98 23.48 13.56
C SER A 190 27.78 23.56 12.60
N GLY A 191 27.84 22.93 11.42
CA GLY A 191 26.81 23.04 10.38
C GLY A 191 25.87 21.84 10.28
N ILE A 192 26.20 20.72 10.93
CA ILE A 192 25.37 19.50 10.95
C ILE A 192 24.50 19.48 12.22
N ILE A 193 23.20 19.31 12.02
CA ILE A 193 22.19 19.26 13.07
C ILE A 193 21.67 17.83 13.17
N TYR A 194 22.04 17.11 14.24
CA TYR A 194 21.57 15.76 14.50
C TYR A 194 20.23 15.80 15.24
N ILE A 195 19.20 15.20 14.65
CA ILE A 195 17.83 15.31 15.14
C ILE A 195 17.29 13.92 15.48
N PRO A 196 17.05 13.62 16.77
CA PRO A 196 16.49 12.34 17.18
C PRO A 196 15.01 12.25 16.78
N LEU A 197 14.59 11.07 16.34
CA LEU A 197 13.19 10.67 16.28
C LEU A 197 12.72 10.28 17.69
N ILE A 198 11.95 11.17 18.33
CA ILE A 198 11.59 11.08 19.77
C ILE A 198 10.46 10.07 20.07
N LYS A 199 9.90 9.38 19.06
CA LYS A 199 8.92 8.30 19.25
C LYS A 199 9.26 7.13 18.35
N GLU A 200 9.11 5.91 18.85
CA GLU A 200 9.01 4.73 17.97
C GLU A 200 7.83 4.99 17.02
N ARG A 201 8.15 5.30 15.75
CA ARG A 201 7.15 5.32 14.69
C ARG A 201 6.48 3.95 14.72
N SER A 202 5.15 3.87 14.68
CA SER A 202 4.49 2.58 14.52
C SER A 202 5.05 1.93 13.24
N LYS A 203 5.35 0.62 13.28
CA LYS A 203 5.87 -0.11 12.10
C LYS A 203 5.00 0.06 10.85
N LEU A 204 3.71 0.39 11.04
CA LEU A 204 2.75 0.72 9.99
C LEU A 204 3.12 1.94 9.14
N VAL A 205 3.95 2.86 9.64
CA VAL A 205 4.32 4.10 8.92
C VAL A 205 5.77 4.08 8.42
N ASP A 206 6.51 3.01 8.73
CA ASP A 206 7.92 2.83 8.36
C ASP A 206 8.09 1.94 7.13
N VAL A 207 7.18 2.06 6.16
CA VAL A 207 7.24 1.33 4.88
C VAL A 207 8.16 2.08 3.92
N SER A 208 9.15 1.39 3.37
CA SER A 208 10.08 1.91 2.36
C SER A 208 9.48 1.86 0.95
N SER A 209 9.97 2.70 0.04
CA SER A 209 9.55 2.64 -1.37
C SER A 209 9.87 1.27 -1.99
N THR A 210 10.87 0.54 -1.48
CA THR A 210 11.19 -0.83 -1.94
C THR A 210 10.08 -1.81 -1.59
N GLU A 211 9.57 -1.77 -0.36
CA GLU A 211 8.46 -2.62 0.07
C GLU A 211 7.18 -2.28 -0.70
N ILE A 212 6.92 -0.99 -0.96
CA ILE A 212 5.77 -0.57 -1.77
C ILE A 212 5.88 -1.11 -3.20
N ARG A 213 7.06 -1.04 -3.83
CA ARG A 213 7.24 -1.60 -5.18
C ARG A 213 7.08 -3.11 -5.21
N GLN A 214 7.62 -3.82 -4.22
CA GLN A 214 7.45 -5.27 -4.10
C GLN A 214 5.97 -5.66 -3.99
N TYR A 215 5.19 -4.88 -3.24
CA TYR A 215 3.74 -5.03 -3.15
C TYR A 215 3.07 -4.89 -4.53
N PHE A 216 3.36 -3.81 -5.28
CA PHE A 216 2.73 -3.58 -6.58
C PHE A 216 3.23 -4.48 -7.72
N GLN A 217 4.45 -5.00 -7.64
CA GLN A 217 4.99 -5.96 -8.62
C GLN A 217 4.39 -7.36 -8.46
N ASN A 218 3.89 -7.69 -7.27
CA ASN A 218 3.14 -8.91 -7.01
C ASN A 218 1.78 -8.56 -6.38
N PRO A 219 0.80 -8.07 -7.17
CA PRO A 219 -0.50 -7.63 -6.66
C PRO A 219 -1.40 -8.78 -6.12
N GLY A 220 -0.86 -9.99 -5.96
CA GLY A 220 -1.42 -11.09 -5.18
C GLY A 220 -0.43 -11.74 -4.19
N GLY A 221 0.77 -11.19 -4.05
CA GLY A 221 1.89 -11.77 -3.30
C GLY A 221 2.19 -11.14 -1.95
N ASN A 222 1.55 -10.01 -1.61
CA ASN A 222 1.46 -9.56 -0.22
C ASN A 222 0.27 -8.62 -0.10
N LYS A 223 -0.76 -9.04 0.63
CA LYS A 223 -1.73 -8.17 1.30
C LYS A 223 -0.94 -7.29 2.30
N THR A 224 -1.55 -6.37 3.03
CA THR A 224 -0.97 -5.96 4.33
C THR A 224 -1.01 -7.18 5.27
N ASN A 225 -0.15 -8.15 4.99
CA ASN A 225 0.27 -9.12 5.96
C ASN A 225 1.01 -8.30 6.99
N ILE A 226 0.45 -8.23 8.19
CA ILE A 226 1.31 -8.22 9.36
C ILE A 226 2.01 -9.60 9.30
N ASP A 227 3.04 -9.74 8.46
CA ASP A 227 3.97 -10.86 8.52
C ASP A 227 4.85 -10.60 9.73
N ARG A 228 4.22 -10.74 10.91
CA ARG A 228 4.97 -11.16 12.05
C ARG A 228 5.19 -12.65 11.83
N SER A 229 6.46 -13.03 11.73
CA SER A 229 6.88 -14.39 12.03
C SER A 229 6.35 -14.87 13.41
N GLU A 230 5.94 -13.94 14.27
CA GLU A 230 5.35 -14.17 15.59
C GLU A 230 3.82 -14.03 15.58
N PRO A 231 3.08 -15.03 16.06
CA PRO A 231 1.63 -14.96 16.20
C PRO A 231 1.16 -13.74 17.02
N VAL A 232 0.06 -13.12 16.60
CA VAL A 232 -0.58 -12.00 17.33
C VAL A 232 -1.55 -12.54 18.39
N SER A 233 -1.63 -11.87 19.53
CA SER A 233 -2.61 -12.15 20.60
C SER A 233 -3.79 -11.18 20.59
N ILE A 234 -4.90 -11.57 21.21
CA ILE A 234 -6.07 -10.69 21.36
C ILE A 234 -5.74 -9.45 22.23
N ARG A 235 -4.80 -9.59 23.17
CA ARG A 235 -4.35 -8.49 24.03
C ARG A 235 -3.65 -7.38 23.23
N GLU A 236 -2.82 -7.76 22.28
CA GLU A 236 -2.13 -6.80 21.41
C GLU A 236 -3.11 -6.09 20.48
N MET A 237 -4.12 -6.82 19.97
CA MET A 237 -5.19 -6.21 19.18
C MET A 237 -6.00 -5.21 20.00
N ASN A 238 -6.30 -5.53 21.25
CA ASN A 238 -6.97 -4.58 22.15
C ASN A 238 -6.13 -3.32 22.33
N GLN A 239 -4.83 -3.45 22.57
CA GLN A 239 -3.94 -2.29 22.68
C GLN A 239 -3.89 -1.45 21.40
N LEU A 240 -3.91 -2.09 20.22
CA LEU A 240 -3.98 -1.38 18.94
C LEU A 240 -5.26 -0.56 18.82
N MET A 241 -6.41 -1.18 19.15
CA MET A 241 -7.72 -0.55 19.06
C MET A 241 -7.88 0.62 20.03
N TRP A 242 -7.28 0.53 21.22
CA TRP A 242 -7.20 1.65 22.17
C TRP A 242 -6.44 2.86 21.63
N ASN A 243 -5.43 2.63 20.77
CA ASN A 243 -4.65 3.72 20.17
C ASN A 243 -5.30 4.34 18.93
N LEU A 244 -6.40 3.75 18.44
CA LEU A 244 -7.11 4.15 17.23
C LEU A 244 -8.61 4.39 17.54
N PRO A 245 -8.95 5.35 18.42
CA PRO A 245 -10.32 5.53 18.91
C PRO A 245 -11.32 5.93 17.82
N ASP A 246 -10.85 6.56 16.74
CA ASP A 246 -11.67 7.02 15.62
C ASP A 246 -11.70 6.03 14.44
N LEU A 247 -11.13 4.82 14.62
CA LEU A 247 -11.14 3.80 13.57
C LEU A 247 -12.58 3.38 13.27
N GLN A 248 -12.96 3.43 12.00
CA GLN A 248 -14.30 3.02 11.54
C GLN A 248 -14.26 1.72 10.72
N HIS A 249 -13.13 1.42 10.09
CA HIS A 249 -12.98 0.26 9.22
C HIS A 249 -11.72 -0.50 9.63
N LEU A 250 -11.85 -1.80 9.87
CA LEU A 250 -10.72 -2.67 10.14
C LEU A 250 -10.75 -3.87 9.21
N GLU A 251 -9.66 -4.05 8.48
CA GLU A 251 -9.33 -5.28 7.78
C GLU A 251 -8.09 -5.90 8.43
N LEU A 252 -8.17 -7.17 8.81
CA LEU A 252 -7.10 -7.86 9.54
C LEU A 252 -6.70 -9.16 8.83
N VAL A 253 -5.45 -9.26 8.38
CA VAL A 253 -4.87 -10.52 7.88
C VAL A 253 -3.63 -10.85 8.70
N THR A 254 -3.66 -11.95 9.47
CA THR A 254 -2.58 -12.27 10.40
C THR A 254 -2.52 -13.75 10.75
N LYS A 255 -1.34 -14.20 11.19
CA LYS A 255 -1.21 -15.41 12.00
C LYS A 255 -1.60 -15.08 13.45
N GLY A 256 -2.56 -15.80 14.00
CA GLY A 256 -3.08 -15.55 15.34
C GLY A 256 -2.69 -16.65 16.33
N LEU A 257 -2.72 -16.30 17.61
CA LEU A 257 -2.81 -17.26 18.71
C LEU A 257 -4.28 -17.74 18.85
N MET A 258 -4.47 -18.84 19.58
CA MET A 258 -5.81 -19.40 19.84
C MET A 258 -6.76 -18.43 20.54
N ASP A 259 -6.26 -17.44 21.27
CA ASP A 259 -7.10 -16.42 21.92
C ASP A 259 -7.76 -15.46 20.92
N MET A 260 -7.29 -15.40 19.67
CA MET A 260 -7.90 -14.61 18.59
C MET A 260 -9.15 -15.27 17.99
N THR A 261 -9.43 -16.52 18.35
CA THR A 261 -10.56 -17.28 17.78
C THR A 261 -11.84 -17.10 18.60
N ASP A 262 -11.79 -16.42 19.74
CA ASP A 262 -12.99 -16.12 20.53
C ASP A 262 -13.63 -14.81 20.07
N GLY A 263 -14.86 -14.88 19.57
CA GLY A 263 -15.65 -13.74 19.10
C GLY A 263 -16.08 -12.77 20.21
N GLN A 264 -16.06 -13.18 21.48
CA GLN A 264 -16.52 -12.33 22.59
C GLN A 264 -15.62 -11.10 22.85
N PRO A 265 -14.28 -11.24 22.94
CA PRO A 265 -13.37 -10.09 22.93
C PRO A 265 -13.54 -9.18 21.72
N TRP A 266 -13.69 -9.76 20.53
CA TRP A 266 -13.87 -9.01 19.29
C TRP A 266 -15.14 -8.17 19.30
N GLU A 267 -16.26 -8.72 19.76
CA GLU A 267 -17.53 -7.98 19.87
C GLU A 267 -17.38 -6.69 20.69
N LYS A 268 -16.65 -6.75 21.82
CA LYS A 268 -16.42 -5.56 22.66
C LYS A 268 -15.53 -4.54 21.96
N MET A 269 -14.48 -5.02 21.33
CA MET A 269 -13.42 -4.19 20.74
C MET A 269 -13.82 -3.55 19.41
N THR A 270 -14.70 -4.20 18.65
CA THR A 270 -15.11 -3.78 17.29
C THR A 270 -16.46 -3.08 17.26
N ARG A 271 -17.07 -2.82 18.42
CA ARG A 271 -18.41 -2.23 18.53
C ARG A 271 -18.56 -0.91 17.77
N SER A 272 -17.54 -0.05 17.83
CA SER A 272 -17.51 1.25 17.14
C SER A 272 -17.25 1.16 15.63
N LEU A 273 -16.78 0.01 15.14
CA LEU A 273 -16.46 -0.16 13.72
C LEU A 273 -17.75 -0.24 12.88
N LEU A 274 -17.70 0.37 11.70
CA LEU A 274 -18.69 0.23 10.64
C LEU A 274 -18.47 -1.04 9.84
N THR A 275 -17.21 -1.44 9.63
CA THR A 275 -16.87 -2.72 8.99
C THR A 275 -15.72 -3.40 9.70
N PHE A 276 -15.82 -4.71 9.87
CA PHE A 276 -14.75 -5.55 10.37
C PHE A 276 -14.62 -6.80 9.51
N ASN A 277 -13.53 -6.89 8.76
CA ASN A 277 -13.18 -8.06 7.96
C ASN A 277 -11.87 -8.65 8.47
N PHE A 278 -11.78 -9.96 8.58
CA PHE A 278 -10.55 -10.61 9.01
C PHE A 278 -10.29 -11.95 8.33
N ASN A 279 -9.03 -12.34 8.26
CA ASN A 279 -8.55 -13.68 7.95
C ASN A 279 -7.40 -14.00 8.91
N ILE A 280 -7.69 -14.87 9.89
CA ILE A 280 -6.79 -15.18 10.99
C ILE A 280 -6.38 -16.65 10.86
N SER A 281 -5.12 -16.87 10.50
CA SER A 281 -4.55 -18.21 10.42
C SER A 281 -4.16 -18.70 11.80
N VAL A 282 -4.78 -19.80 12.26
CA VAL A 282 -4.52 -20.43 13.56
C VAL A 282 -4.61 -21.94 13.39
N SER A 283 -3.62 -22.68 13.90
CA SER A 283 -3.68 -24.15 13.93
C SER A 283 -4.69 -24.56 15.00
N MET A 284 -5.81 -25.15 14.61
CA MET A 284 -6.91 -25.50 15.52
C MET A 284 -7.13 -27.02 15.60
N ASP A 285 -7.22 -27.54 16.82
CA ASP A 285 -7.59 -28.93 17.08
C ASP A 285 -9.11 -29.10 17.33
N TRP A 286 -9.82 -28.03 17.71
CA TRP A 286 -11.25 -28.04 18.09
C TRP A 286 -11.98 -26.82 17.52
N ILE A 287 -12.86 -27.01 16.53
CA ILE A 287 -13.41 -25.90 15.72
C ILE A 287 -14.88 -25.57 16.05
N GLU A 288 -15.66 -26.52 16.58
CA GLU A 288 -17.10 -26.35 16.75
C GLU A 288 -17.45 -25.28 17.81
N ASP A 289 -16.71 -25.20 18.92
CA ASP A 289 -16.96 -24.21 19.98
C ASP A 289 -16.57 -22.78 19.56
N ILE A 290 -15.60 -22.66 18.65
CA ILE A 290 -15.10 -21.37 18.13
C ILE A 290 -16.24 -20.61 17.45
N ILE A 291 -16.98 -21.29 16.56
CA ILE A 291 -18.00 -20.61 15.76
C ILE A 291 -19.18 -20.11 16.60
N GLN A 292 -19.46 -20.76 17.74
CA GLN A 292 -20.55 -20.37 18.62
C GLN A 292 -20.34 -18.99 19.23
N SER A 293 -19.08 -18.61 19.50
CA SER A 293 -18.74 -17.28 19.99
C SER A 293 -19.07 -16.14 19.01
N PHE A 294 -19.22 -16.47 17.71
CA PHE A 294 -19.61 -15.54 16.62
C PHE A 294 -21.08 -15.63 16.23
N ARG A 295 -21.92 -16.34 16.99
CA ARG A 295 -23.37 -16.46 16.76
C ARG A 295 -24.21 -15.60 17.72
N THR A 296 -23.64 -14.51 18.23
CA THR A 296 -24.40 -13.53 19.03
C THR A 296 -25.24 -12.61 18.13
N PRO A 297 -26.29 -11.95 18.67
CA PRO A 297 -27.05 -10.95 17.93
C PRO A 297 -26.18 -9.80 17.38
N PHE A 298 -25.08 -9.46 18.06
CA PHE A 298 -24.13 -8.47 17.56
C PHE A 298 -23.57 -8.87 16.18
N TRP A 299 -23.10 -10.10 16.02
CA TRP A 299 -22.53 -10.58 14.77
C TRP A 299 -23.58 -10.77 13.69
N LEU A 300 -24.69 -11.44 14.02
CA LEU A 300 -25.66 -11.92 13.03
C LEU A 300 -26.71 -10.87 12.65
N GLU A 301 -27.16 -10.05 13.59
CA GLU A 301 -28.29 -9.13 13.41
C GLU A 301 -27.83 -7.67 13.32
N GLU A 302 -27.02 -7.22 14.29
CA GLU A 302 -26.59 -5.81 14.36
C GLU A 302 -25.58 -5.47 13.25
N LYS A 303 -24.51 -6.26 13.15
CA LYS A 303 -23.41 -6.01 12.21
C LYS A 303 -23.52 -6.77 10.91
N GLN A 304 -24.21 -7.91 10.92
CA GLN A 304 -24.26 -8.86 9.80
C GLN A 304 -22.84 -9.25 9.31
N TRP A 305 -21.92 -9.40 10.27
CA TRP A 305 -20.55 -9.85 10.02
C TRP A 305 -20.50 -11.36 10.23
N PHE A 306 -20.47 -12.10 9.13
CA PHE A 306 -20.44 -13.55 9.16
C PHE A 306 -19.01 -14.07 9.19
N VAL A 307 -18.83 -15.25 9.77
CA VAL A 307 -17.52 -15.88 9.99
C VAL A 307 -17.60 -17.31 9.53
N ALA A 308 -16.56 -17.77 8.82
CA ALA A 308 -16.35 -19.16 8.48
C ALA A 308 -15.03 -19.65 9.07
N CYS A 309 -14.94 -20.96 9.28
CA CYS A 309 -13.78 -21.60 9.85
C CYS A 309 -13.36 -22.83 9.02
N THR A 310 -12.05 -23.01 8.95
CA THR A 310 -11.35 -24.12 8.30
C THR A 310 -10.31 -24.66 9.27
N TRP A 311 -9.63 -25.75 8.91
CA TRP A 311 -8.53 -26.28 9.71
C TRP A 311 -7.37 -25.30 9.92
N ASP A 312 -7.22 -24.35 8.98
CA ASP A 312 -6.10 -23.42 8.96
C ASP A 312 -6.43 -22.04 9.57
N GLY A 313 -7.69 -21.82 9.98
CA GLY A 313 -8.09 -20.56 10.59
C GLY A 313 -9.55 -20.15 10.38
N LEU A 314 -9.85 -18.93 10.80
CA LEU A 314 -11.16 -18.28 10.68
C LEU A 314 -11.11 -17.04 9.80
N TYR A 315 -12.20 -16.74 9.09
CA TYR A 315 -12.27 -15.58 8.22
C TYR A 315 -13.68 -15.02 8.06
N SER A 316 -13.77 -13.74 7.72
CA SER A 316 -15.03 -13.04 7.47
C SER A 316 -15.62 -13.38 6.11
N VAL A 317 -16.93 -13.55 6.07
CA VAL A 317 -17.71 -13.96 4.91
C VAL A 317 -18.66 -12.82 4.50
N PRO A 318 -18.81 -12.52 3.20
CA PRO A 318 -18.17 -13.18 2.06
C PRO A 318 -16.76 -12.64 1.76
N TYR A 319 -16.30 -11.61 2.46
CA TYR A 319 -15.12 -10.82 2.08
C TYR A 319 -13.85 -11.63 1.79
N PHE A 320 -13.56 -12.64 2.61
CA PHE A 320 -12.40 -13.53 2.44
C PHE A 320 -12.78 -14.92 1.93
N SER A 321 -14.02 -15.11 1.48
CA SER A 321 -14.42 -16.36 0.83
C SER A 321 -13.76 -16.49 -0.53
N ASP A 322 -13.53 -17.72 -0.97
CA ASP A 322 -12.99 -17.95 -2.30
C ASP A 322 -13.94 -17.38 -3.36
N VAL A 323 -13.37 -16.80 -4.41
CA VAL A 323 -14.10 -16.35 -5.61
C VAL A 323 -14.03 -17.39 -6.73
N SER A 324 -13.25 -18.44 -6.53
CA SER A 324 -13.03 -19.53 -7.48
C SER A 324 -13.33 -20.87 -6.85
N ALA A 325 -13.94 -21.76 -7.62
CA ALA A 325 -14.21 -23.13 -7.23
C ALA A 325 -13.66 -24.10 -8.28
N ASN A 326 -13.46 -25.35 -7.87
CA ASN A 326 -13.15 -26.44 -8.77
C ASN A 326 -14.02 -27.67 -8.45
N THR A 327 -13.76 -28.79 -9.11
CA THR A 327 -14.48 -30.06 -8.91
C THR A 327 -14.43 -30.62 -7.49
N TYR A 328 -13.49 -30.16 -6.67
CA TYR A 328 -13.34 -30.55 -5.27
C TYR A 328 -13.82 -29.49 -4.30
N PHE A 329 -14.50 -28.44 -4.78
CA PHE A 329 -15.03 -27.39 -3.93
C PHE A 329 -15.89 -27.97 -2.80
N ARG A 330 -15.63 -27.47 -1.59
CA ARG A 330 -16.40 -27.77 -0.39
C ARG A 330 -16.68 -26.47 0.32
N LEU A 331 -17.84 -26.40 0.95
CA LEU A 331 -18.13 -25.33 1.87
C LEU A 331 -17.15 -25.36 3.05
N PRO A 332 -16.98 -24.24 3.76
CA PRO A 332 -16.15 -24.19 4.95
C PRO A 332 -16.66 -25.19 6.00
N LEU A 333 -15.74 -25.67 6.83
CA LEU A 333 -16.04 -26.74 7.78
C LEU A 333 -17.13 -26.31 8.77
N TYR A 334 -17.08 -25.06 9.23
CA TYR A 334 -18.08 -24.43 10.07
C TYR A 334 -18.30 -22.99 9.67
N SER A 335 -19.51 -22.48 9.87
CA SER A 335 -19.84 -21.08 9.60
C SER A 335 -20.90 -20.56 10.57
N SER A 336 -20.83 -19.25 10.88
CA SER A 336 -21.86 -18.55 11.62
C SER A 336 -23.11 -18.33 10.76
N VAL A 337 -22.97 -18.32 9.42
CA VAL A 337 -24.09 -18.33 8.48
C VAL A 337 -24.52 -19.77 8.16
N THR A 338 -25.82 -19.99 8.11
CA THR A 338 -26.42 -21.29 7.73
C THR A 338 -26.80 -21.36 6.25
N ASP A 339 -26.86 -20.21 5.56
CA ASP A 339 -27.20 -20.13 4.14
C ASP A 339 -25.98 -20.44 3.26
N GLU A 340 -25.98 -21.63 2.67
CA GLU A 340 -24.93 -22.10 1.75
C GLU A 340 -24.85 -21.27 0.46
N ALA A 341 -25.95 -20.60 0.06
CA ALA A 341 -25.98 -19.78 -1.15
C ALA A 341 -24.99 -18.63 -1.06
N LEU A 342 -24.75 -18.11 0.15
CA LEU A 342 -23.84 -16.98 0.38
C LEU A 342 -22.39 -17.29 -0.02
N PHE A 343 -21.99 -18.57 0.01
CA PHE A 343 -20.68 -19.02 -0.50
C PHE A 343 -20.71 -19.29 -1.99
N CYS A 344 -21.75 -20.00 -2.47
CA CYS A 344 -21.85 -20.41 -3.87
C CYS A 344 -22.04 -19.21 -4.81
N ASP A 345 -22.81 -18.21 -4.39
CA ASP A 345 -23.09 -17.00 -5.16
C ASP A 345 -21.87 -16.06 -5.20
N HIS A 346 -20.88 -16.22 -4.31
CA HIS A 346 -19.62 -15.48 -4.35
C HIS A 346 -18.64 -16.03 -5.41
N ILE A 347 -18.82 -17.29 -5.83
CA ILE A 347 -17.98 -17.91 -6.86
C ILE A 347 -18.31 -17.30 -8.22
N ASN A 348 -17.30 -16.76 -8.88
CA ASN A 348 -17.39 -16.22 -10.24
C ASN A 348 -16.46 -16.92 -11.24
N HIS A 349 -15.59 -17.80 -10.76
CA HIS A 349 -14.65 -18.58 -11.57
C HIS A 349 -14.76 -20.06 -11.23
N PHE A 350 -14.98 -20.92 -12.22
CA PHE A 350 -15.03 -22.37 -12.02
C PHE A 350 -14.00 -23.10 -12.88
N ILE A 351 -13.29 -24.05 -12.30
CA ILE A 351 -12.27 -24.88 -12.98
C ILE A 351 -12.70 -26.35 -12.95
N LEU A 352 -12.97 -26.91 -14.13
CA LEU A 352 -13.29 -28.32 -14.33
C LEU A 352 -12.03 -29.15 -14.55
N ASN A 353 -11.46 -29.68 -13.47
CA ASN A 353 -10.25 -30.51 -13.51
C ASN A 353 -10.52 -31.99 -13.79
N GLU A 354 -11.67 -32.50 -13.36
CA GLU A 354 -12.07 -33.91 -13.48
C GLU A 354 -13.57 -34.04 -13.76
N SER A 355 -14.04 -35.26 -14.02
CA SER A 355 -15.47 -35.54 -14.15
C SER A 355 -16.19 -35.20 -12.84
N PRO A 356 -17.24 -34.35 -12.87
CA PRO A 356 -17.93 -33.90 -11.66
C PRO A 356 -18.64 -35.09 -10.99
N LYS A 357 -18.12 -35.51 -9.84
CA LYS A 357 -18.81 -36.48 -8.98
C LYS A 357 -19.92 -35.74 -8.25
N GLN A 358 -21.14 -35.84 -8.77
CA GLN A 358 -22.41 -35.42 -8.15
C GLN A 358 -22.28 -34.23 -7.19
N THR A 359 -22.22 -33.01 -7.74
CA THR A 359 -22.11 -31.79 -6.94
C THR A 359 -23.45 -31.48 -6.29
N ARG A 360 -23.46 -31.21 -4.97
CA ARG A 360 -24.68 -30.77 -4.26
C ARG A 360 -24.98 -29.27 -4.43
N TYR A 361 -24.02 -28.53 -4.97
CA TYR A 361 -24.05 -27.08 -5.07
C TYR A 361 -24.48 -26.62 -6.45
N TYR A 362 -25.11 -25.45 -6.52
CA TYR A 362 -25.48 -24.79 -7.77
C TYR A 362 -24.85 -23.39 -7.82
N PHE A 363 -24.01 -23.12 -8.81
CA PHE A 363 -23.27 -21.87 -8.96
C PHE A 363 -23.97 -20.95 -9.97
N ARG A 364 -24.55 -19.84 -9.50
CA ARG A 364 -25.38 -18.93 -10.29
C ARG A 364 -24.62 -17.85 -11.04
N HIS A 365 -23.39 -17.55 -10.61
CA HIS A 365 -22.70 -16.31 -10.99
C HIS A 365 -21.32 -16.56 -11.62
N ILE A 366 -21.13 -17.74 -12.21
CA ILE A 366 -19.89 -18.10 -12.90
C ILE A 366 -19.71 -17.25 -14.16
N LYS A 367 -18.77 -16.31 -14.11
CA LYS A 367 -18.37 -15.50 -15.26
C LYS A 367 -17.28 -16.15 -16.08
N LYS A 368 -16.39 -16.92 -15.43
CA LYS A 368 -15.27 -17.59 -16.07
C LYS A 368 -15.35 -19.09 -15.83
N LEU A 369 -15.27 -19.87 -16.90
CA LEU A 369 -15.23 -21.32 -16.86
C LEU A 369 -13.95 -21.82 -17.54
N GLU A 370 -13.15 -22.60 -16.82
CA GLU A 370 -11.97 -23.28 -17.34
C GLU A 370 -12.23 -24.79 -17.39
N ILE A 371 -11.88 -25.43 -18.51
CA ILE A 371 -12.07 -26.85 -18.72
C ILE A 371 -10.72 -27.50 -19.01
N ALA A 372 -10.28 -28.32 -18.08
CA ALA A 372 -9.08 -29.15 -18.18
C ALA A 372 -9.40 -30.65 -18.38
N SER A 373 -10.67 -31.06 -18.26
CA SER A 373 -11.14 -32.43 -18.50
C SER A 373 -12.19 -32.53 -19.62
N SER A 374 -12.15 -33.59 -20.41
CA SER A 374 -13.05 -33.84 -21.54
C SER A 374 -14.32 -34.63 -21.19
N GLU A 375 -14.44 -35.13 -19.96
CA GLU A 375 -15.52 -36.02 -19.54
C GLU A 375 -16.72 -35.27 -18.95
N SER A 376 -17.93 -35.72 -19.29
CA SER A 376 -19.21 -35.31 -18.67
C SER A 376 -19.54 -33.81 -18.71
N LEU A 377 -19.17 -33.11 -19.79
CA LEU A 377 -19.49 -31.68 -19.97
C LEU A 377 -20.98 -31.38 -19.99
N GLU A 378 -21.79 -32.37 -20.38
CA GLU A 378 -23.24 -32.30 -20.41
C GLU A 378 -23.84 -32.11 -19.01
N MET A 379 -23.09 -32.48 -17.96
CA MET A 379 -23.51 -32.31 -16.56
C MET A 379 -23.30 -30.89 -16.03
N LEU A 380 -22.53 -30.03 -16.72
CA LEU A 380 -22.22 -28.68 -16.23
C LEU A 380 -23.47 -27.85 -15.96
N SER A 381 -24.48 -27.93 -16.84
CA SER A 381 -25.73 -27.18 -16.67
C SER A 381 -26.58 -27.64 -15.46
N VAL A 382 -26.27 -28.80 -14.87
CA VAL A 382 -26.95 -29.28 -13.67
C VAL A 382 -26.53 -28.47 -12.44
N PHE A 383 -25.31 -27.94 -12.43
CA PHE A 383 -24.73 -27.27 -11.26
C PHE A 383 -24.12 -25.90 -11.55
N ILE A 384 -24.11 -25.43 -12.79
CA ILE A 384 -23.65 -24.10 -13.18
C ILE A 384 -24.72 -23.43 -14.04
N ASP A 385 -25.02 -22.18 -13.73
CA ASP A 385 -25.77 -21.31 -14.64
C ASP A 385 -24.88 -20.88 -15.82
N MET A 386 -24.97 -21.63 -16.90
CA MET A 386 -24.20 -21.41 -18.13
C MET A 386 -24.51 -20.05 -18.79
N SER A 387 -25.67 -19.44 -18.50
CA SER A 387 -26.08 -18.19 -19.12
C SER A 387 -25.30 -16.96 -18.63
N SER A 388 -24.64 -17.11 -17.48
CA SER A 388 -23.83 -16.06 -16.83
C SER A 388 -22.38 -16.01 -17.31
N ILE A 389 -21.94 -17.01 -18.09
CA ILE A 389 -20.54 -17.17 -18.50
C ILE A 389 -20.16 -16.15 -19.58
N GLU A 390 -19.07 -15.43 -19.33
CA GLU A 390 -18.48 -14.41 -20.22
C GLU A 390 -17.13 -14.87 -20.80
N CYS A 391 -16.45 -15.81 -20.14
CA CYS A 391 -15.15 -16.32 -20.54
C CYS A 391 -15.11 -17.85 -20.45
N LEU A 392 -14.73 -18.51 -21.53
CA LEU A 392 -14.53 -19.95 -21.62
C LEU A 392 -13.11 -20.25 -22.07
N ALA A 393 -12.36 -21.02 -21.28
CA ALA A 393 -11.06 -21.55 -21.66
C ALA A 393 -11.08 -23.09 -21.65
N VAL A 394 -10.64 -23.71 -22.73
CA VAL A 394 -10.59 -25.16 -22.89
C VAL A 394 -9.15 -25.55 -23.22
N SER A 395 -8.43 -26.04 -22.22
CA SER A 395 -7.00 -26.37 -22.34
C SER A 395 -6.74 -27.79 -22.85
N THR A 396 -7.72 -28.67 -22.71
CA THR A 396 -7.66 -30.07 -23.17
C THR A 396 -8.29 -30.25 -24.56
N LEU A 397 -7.92 -31.32 -25.26
CA LEU A 397 -8.52 -31.66 -26.54
C LEU A 397 -9.94 -32.20 -26.32
N ILE A 398 -10.95 -31.44 -26.74
CA ILE A 398 -12.36 -31.80 -26.64
C ILE A 398 -12.95 -31.89 -28.03
N GLU A 399 -13.87 -32.85 -28.22
CA GLU A 399 -14.67 -32.91 -29.44
C GLU A 399 -15.38 -31.58 -29.69
N LEU A 400 -15.15 -31.02 -30.89
CA LEU A 400 -15.68 -29.71 -31.24
C LEU A 400 -17.21 -29.65 -31.13
N SER A 401 -17.93 -30.75 -31.41
CA SER A 401 -19.38 -30.86 -31.19
C SER A 401 -19.80 -30.46 -29.76
N LYS A 402 -19.05 -30.86 -28.74
CA LYS A 402 -19.32 -30.53 -27.33
C LYS A 402 -19.08 -29.05 -27.04
N ILE A 403 -17.98 -28.49 -27.57
CA ILE A 403 -17.69 -27.05 -27.47
C ILE A 403 -18.83 -26.26 -28.11
N LEU A 404 -19.24 -26.63 -29.33
CA LEU A 404 -20.32 -25.95 -30.06
C LEU A 404 -21.66 -26.03 -29.30
N TRP A 405 -21.98 -27.16 -28.67
CA TRP A 405 -23.15 -27.30 -27.80
C TRP A 405 -23.07 -26.33 -26.61
N MET A 406 -21.92 -26.24 -25.94
CA MET A 406 -21.73 -25.32 -24.81
C MET A 406 -21.90 -23.85 -25.21
N LEU A 407 -21.36 -23.45 -26.37
CA LEU A 407 -21.49 -22.07 -26.86
C LEU A 407 -22.95 -21.63 -27.01
N GLN A 408 -23.87 -22.56 -27.34
CA GLN A 408 -25.30 -22.25 -27.43
C GLN A 408 -25.93 -21.93 -26.07
N LEU A 409 -25.34 -22.42 -24.97
CA LEU A 409 -25.79 -22.18 -23.61
C LEU A 409 -25.20 -20.91 -22.99
N MET A 410 -24.23 -20.27 -23.65
CA MET A 410 -23.48 -19.11 -23.15
C MET A 410 -23.74 -17.86 -24.00
N PRO A 411 -24.95 -17.27 -23.98
CA PRO A 411 -25.30 -16.12 -24.82
C PRO A 411 -24.47 -14.85 -24.53
N ARG A 412 -23.80 -14.79 -23.38
CA ARG A 412 -22.97 -13.66 -22.93
C ARG A 412 -21.48 -13.87 -23.15
N LEU A 413 -21.08 -14.95 -23.82
CA LEU A 413 -19.67 -15.28 -24.02
C LEU A 413 -18.97 -14.21 -24.87
N LYS A 414 -17.94 -13.59 -24.29
CA LYS A 414 -17.10 -12.57 -24.94
C LYS A 414 -15.70 -13.06 -25.24
N LYS A 415 -15.20 -14.03 -24.47
CA LYS A 415 -13.85 -14.56 -24.60
C LYS A 415 -13.89 -16.08 -24.74
N LEU A 416 -13.25 -16.59 -25.79
CA LEU A 416 -13.12 -18.02 -26.05
C LEU A 416 -11.65 -18.35 -26.29
N SER A 417 -11.10 -19.26 -25.49
CA SER A 417 -9.77 -19.84 -25.68
C SER A 417 -9.91 -21.35 -25.79
N ILE A 418 -9.49 -21.93 -26.91
CA ILE A 418 -9.68 -23.36 -27.20
C ILE A 418 -8.42 -23.97 -27.80
N ASN A 419 -7.95 -25.08 -27.24
CA ASN A 419 -6.84 -25.82 -27.84
C ASN A 419 -7.33 -26.69 -29.01
N THR A 420 -7.35 -26.15 -30.23
CA THR A 420 -7.77 -26.91 -31.42
C THR A 420 -7.09 -26.44 -32.71
N GLN A 421 -7.25 -27.20 -33.82
CA GLN A 421 -6.76 -26.74 -35.12
C GLN A 421 -7.72 -25.69 -35.71
N VAL A 422 -7.19 -24.51 -36.06
CA VAL A 422 -7.94 -23.39 -36.66
C VAL A 422 -8.77 -23.83 -37.87
N SER A 423 -8.18 -24.61 -38.78
CA SER A 423 -8.86 -25.09 -40.00
C SER A 423 -10.08 -25.95 -39.69
N TYR A 424 -9.98 -26.80 -38.66
CA TYR A 424 -11.07 -27.67 -38.21
C TYR A 424 -12.18 -26.88 -37.51
N PHE A 425 -11.80 -25.89 -36.69
CA PHE A 425 -12.75 -24.98 -36.04
C PHE A 425 -13.60 -24.23 -37.06
N LEU A 426 -12.96 -23.58 -38.04
CA LEU A 426 -13.63 -22.78 -39.08
C LEU A 426 -14.60 -23.59 -39.94
N GLN A 427 -14.27 -24.84 -40.28
CA GLN A 427 -15.16 -25.70 -41.07
C GLN A 427 -16.49 -26.00 -40.35
N LYS A 428 -16.48 -26.11 -39.03
CA LYS A 428 -17.63 -26.56 -38.23
C LYS A 428 -18.44 -25.41 -37.62
N THR A 429 -17.89 -24.20 -37.54
CA THR A 429 -18.53 -23.03 -36.93
C THR A 429 -19.35 -22.19 -37.91
N HIS A 430 -19.37 -22.51 -39.21
CA HIS A 430 -20.10 -21.76 -40.25
C HIS A 430 -21.62 -21.61 -40.00
N LYS A 431 -22.20 -22.35 -39.05
CA LYS A 431 -23.63 -22.28 -38.67
C LYS A 431 -23.87 -21.66 -37.30
N ILE A 432 -22.83 -21.21 -36.59
CA ILE A 432 -22.94 -20.68 -35.23
C ILE A 432 -22.69 -19.18 -35.25
N ARG A 433 -23.58 -18.43 -34.58
CA ARG A 433 -23.39 -17.00 -34.38
C ARG A 433 -22.36 -16.80 -33.29
N LEU A 434 -21.16 -16.40 -33.69
CA LEU A 434 -20.07 -16.01 -32.78
C LEU A 434 -19.96 -14.48 -32.64
N GLU A 435 -21.03 -13.75 -32.98
CA GLU A 435 -21.09 -12.28 -33.03
C GLU A 435 -20.82 -11.62 -31.67
N CYS A 436 -21.05 -12.35 -30.57
CA CYS A 436 -20.79 -11.86 -29.21
C CYS A 436 -19.33 -12.03 -28.76
N ILE A 437 -18.51 -12.80 -29.50
CA ILE A 437 -17.12 -13.09 -29.12
C ILE A 437 -16.23 -11.93 -29.54
N GLU A 438 -15.69 -11.24 -28.55
CA GLU A 438 -14.76 -10.12 -28.71
C GLU A 438 -13.30 -10.59 -28.79
N ASN A 439 -12.96 -11.71 -28.13
CA ASN A 439 -11.60 -12.26 -28.10
C ASN A 439 -11.64 -13.78 -28.35
N LEU A 440 -10.86 -14.22 -29.34
CA LEU A 440 -10.75 -15.62 -29.72
C LEU A 440 -9.26 -16.02 -29.76
N GLU A 441 -8.92 -17.05 -28.99
CA GLU A 441 -7.61 -17.70 -28.96
C GLU A 441 -7.81 -19.17 -29.36
N ILE A 442 -7.04 -19.64 -30.34
CA ILE A 442 -7.10 -21.00 -30.89
C ILE A 442 -5.71 -21.61 -30.90
#